data_AF-A0A0B7MBE8-F1
#
_entry.id   AF-A0A0B7MBE8-F1
#
_cell.length_a   1.000
_cell.length_b   1.000
_cell.length_c   1.000
_cell.angle_alpha   90.00
_cell.angle_beta   90.00
_cell.angle_gamma   90.00
#
_symmetry.space_group_name_H-M   'P 1'
#
loop_
_entity.id
_entity.type
_entity.pdbx_description
1 polymer ?
#
loop_
_entity_poly.entity_id
_entity_poly.type
_entity_poly.pdbx_seq_one_letter_code
_entity_poly.pdbx_strand_id
1 'polypeptide(L)'
;MGWNQVENISQLANMASLETLYLDDLKNIDLSTLPPLKNLKHLACYCSSLGSISDAVGGKLAALEGLQLLDLEDSELQGISGLSKLASLGVSSTCCS
;
A
#
# COMPACT_ATOMS: atom_id res chain seq x y z
N MET A 1 2.41 26.76 -7.48
CA MET A 1 1.04 26.43 -7.03
C MET A 1 0.63 25.15 -7.76
N GLY A 2 0.67 24.02 -7.08
CA GLY A 2 0.19 22.74 -7.61
C GLY A 2 -0.10 21.85 -6.42
N TRP A 3 -1.37 21.79 -6.00
CA TRP A 3 -1.82 20.95 -4.90
C TRP A 3 -1.95 19.52 -5.41
N ASN A 4 -0.83 18.79 -5.44
CA ASN A 4 -0.89 17.34 -5.30
C ASN A 4 -0.99 17.09 -3.80
N GLN A 5 -2.21 17.15 -3.26
CA GLN A 5 -2.46 16.68 -1.89
C GLN A 5 -2.16 15.18 -1.90
N VAL A 6 -0.92 14.85 -1.56
CA VAL A 6 -0.56 13.49 -1.17
C VAL A 6 -1.40 13.21 0.07
N GLU A 7 -2.21 12.17 -0.01
CA GLU A 7 -3.00 11.74 1.14
C GLU A 7 -2.05 11.23 2.22
N ASN A 8 -1.95 11.98 3.31
CA ASN A 8 -1.09 11.63 4.42
C ASN A 8 -1.79 10.59 5.31
N ILE A 9 -1.48 9.32 5.07
CA ILE A 9 -2.01 8.18 5.81
C ILE A 9 -1.29 7.90 7.13
N SER A 10 -0.36 8.76 7.57
CA SER A 10 0.30 8.63 8.88
C SER A 10 -0.68 8.72 10.07
N GLN A 11 -1.86 9.31 9.85
CA GLN A 11 -2.93 9.36 10.85
C GLN A 11 -3.44 7.98 11.27
N LEU A 12 -3.20 6.94 10.46
CA LEU A 12 -3.54 5.55 10.76
C LEU A 12 -2.65 4.94 11.86
N ALA A 13 -1.62 5.64 12.35
CA ALA A 13 -0.62 5.09 13.27
C ALA A 13 -1.22 4.56 14.59
N ASN A 14 -2.36 5.10 15.01
CA ASN A 14 -3.05 4.68 16.23
C ASN A 14 -4.09 3.57 15.98
N MET A 15 -4.31 3.16 14.73
CA MET A 15 -5.25 2.10 14.37
C MET A 15 -4.61 0.72 14.55
N ALA A 16 -4.18 0.41 15.78
CA ALA A 16 -3.47 -0.83 16.10
C ALA A 16 -4.26 -2.10 15.76
N SER A 17 -5.60 -2.02 15.70
CA SER A 17 -6.50 -3.15 15.41
C SER A 17 -6.95 -3.19 13.94
N LEU A 18 -6.39 -2.36 13.06
CA LEU A 18 -6.81 -2.33 11.66
C LEU A 18 -6.34 -3.60 10.95
N GLU A 19 -7.29 -4.40 10.49
CA GLU A 19 -7.01 -5.64 9.75
C GLU A 19 -7.12 -5.46 8.23
N THR A 20 -7.89 -4.46 7.78
CA THR A 20 -8.15 -4.22 6.36
C THR A 20 -8.16 -2.72 6.10
N LEU A 21 -7.42 -2.31 5.07
CA LEU A 21 -7.32 -0.93 4.62
C LEU A 21 -7.64 -0.88 3.12
N TYR A 22 -8.70 -0.13 2.80
CA TYR A 22 -9.07 0.21 1.44
C TYR A 22 -8.74 1.69 1.20
N LEU A 23 -7.95 1.96 0.18
CA LEU A 23 -7.63 3.29 -0.31
C LEU A 23 -8.21 3.41 -1.72
N ASP A 24 -9.29 4.17 -1.89
CA ASP A 24 -10.04 4.25 -3.14
C ASP A 24 -10.21 5.71 -3.60
N ASP A 25 -10.17 5.94 -4.91
CA ASP A 25 -10.30 7.25 -5.57
C ASP A 25 -9.33 8.32 -5.02
N LEU A 26 -8.11 7.89 -4.68
CA LEU A 26 -7.08 8.80 -4.17
C LEU A 26 -6.11 9.17 -5.29
N LYS A 27 -6.12 10.46 -5.65
CA LYS A 27 -5.32 10.98 -6.77
C LYS A 27 -3.81 10.86 -6.60
N ASN A 28 -3.29 10.83 -5.36
CA ASN A 28 -1.86 10.68 -5.07
C ASN A 28 -1.69 10.05 -3.67
N ILE A 29 -1.39 8.75 -3.59
CA ILE A 29 -1.06 8.08 -2.32
C ILE A 29 0.45 7.90 -2.23
N ASP A 30 1.04 8.28 -1.09
CA ASP A 30 2.40 7.93 -0.74
C ASP A 30 2.41 6.83 0.33
N LEU A 31 2.49 5.58 -0.12
CA LEU A 31 2.58 4.39 0.73
C LEU A 31 3.87 4.35 1.58
N SER A 32 4.89 5.19 1.30
CA SER A 32 6.08 5.28 2.15
C SER A 32 5.78 5.84 3.54
N THR A 33 4.66 6.55 3.68
CA THR A 33 4.17 7.14 4.94
C THR A 33 3.26 6.21 5.73
N LEU A 34 2.98 5.00 5.21
CA LEU A 34 2.14 4.02 5.90
C LEU A 34 2.79 3.62 7.24
N PRO A 35 2.08 3.80 8.36
CA PRO A 35 2.59 3.39 9.65
C PRO A 35 2.70 1.86 9.74
N PRO A 36 3.49 1.33 10.69
CA PRO A 36 3.63 -0.11 10.88
C PRO A 36 2.34 -0.70 11.50
N LEU A 37 1.37 -1.01 10.63
CA LEU A 37 0.08 -1.60 10.99
C LEU A 37 0.24 -3.12 11.16
N LYS A 38 0.74 -3.55 12.31
CA LYS A 38 1.12 -4.96 12.57
C LYS A 38 -0.01 -5.98 12.38
N ASN A 39 -1.27 -5.57 12.56
CA ASN A 39 -2.44 -6.44 12.40
C ASN A 39 -3.07 -6.35 11.01
N LEU A 40 -2.53 -5.53 10.10
CA LEU A 40 -3.08 -5.38 8.77
C LEU A 40 -2.84 -6.66 7.96
N LYS A 41 -3.92 -7.26 7.50
CA LYS A 41 -3.94 -8.48 6.68
C LYS A 41 -4.20 -8.16 5.22
N HIS A 42 -5.02 -7.15 4.94
CA HIS A 42 -5.41 -6.79 3.58
C HIS A 42 -5.17 -5.29 3.34
N LEU A 43 -4.39 -4.99 2.32
CA LEU A 43 -4.22 -3.64 1.78
C LEU A 43 -4.67 -3.65 0.33
N ALA A 44 -5.63 -2.80 0.00
CA ALA A 44 -6.06 -2.63 -1.37
C ALA A 44 -6.13 -1.15 -1.73
N CYS A 45 -5.53 -0.81 -2.86
CA CYS A 45 -5.53 0.53 -3.43
C CYS A 45 -6.25 0.45 -4.79
N TYR A 46 -7.45 1.02 -4.86
CA TYR A 46 -8.31 1.04 -6.04
C TYR A 46 -8.40 2.44 -6.63
N CYS A 47 -8.53 2.52 -7.95
CA CYS A 47 -8.74 3.73 -8.74
C CYS A 47 -7.86 4.91 -8.26
N SER A 48 -6.64 4.58 -7.79
CA SER A 48 -5.71 5.50 -7.17
C SER A 48 -4.47 5.57 -8.04
N SER A 49 -4.00 6.78 -8.36
CA SER A 49 -2.76 6.95 -9.11
C SER A 49 -1.58 6.70 -8.16
N LEU A 50 -1.29 5.42 -7.94
CA LEU A 50 -0.04 4.98 -7.40
C LEU A 50 1.01 5.14 -8.50
N GLY A 51 2.04 5.93 -8.23
CA GLY A 51 3.22 5.92 -9.08
C GLY A 51 3.91 4.54 -9.09
N SER A 52 5.08 4.46 -9.71
CA SER A 52 5.85 3.22 -9.67
C SER A 52 6.23 2.83 -8.23
N ILE A 53 5.87 1.60 -7.82
CA ILE A 53 6.17 1.07 -6.48
C ILE A 53 7.61 0.60 -6.48
N SER A 54 8.50 1.45 -5.96
CA SER A 54 9.94 1.15 -5.83
C SER A 54 10.26 0.22 -4.65
N ASP A 55 11.48 -0.33 -4.63
CA ASP A 55 11.98 -1.15 -3.51
C ASP A 55 11.90 -0.43 -2.14
N ALA A 56 11.96 0.89 -2.11
CA ALA A 56 11.80 1.66 -0.87
C ALA A 56 10.38 1.51 -0.30
N VAL A 57 9.36 1.57 -1.15
CA VAL A 57 7.96 1.34 -0.77
C VAL A 57 7.74 -0.13 -0.46
N GLY A 58 8.30 -1.04 -1.28
CA GLY A 58 8.25 -2.49 -1.03
C GLY A 58 8.82 -2.88 0.34
N GLY A 59 9.92 -2.25 0.77
CA GLY A 59 10.51 -2.46 2.09
C GLY A 59 9.63 -1.98 3.25
N LYS A 60 8.82 -0.92 3.05
CA LYS A 60 7.84 -0.44 4.04
C LYS A 60 6.65 -1.38 4.15
N LEU A 61 6.12 -1.83 3.02
CA LEU A 61 5.05 -2.82 2.98
C LEU A 61 5.49 -4.16 3.59
N ALA A 62 6.76 -4.54 3.42
CA ALA A 62 7.34 -5.72 4.07
C ALA A 62 7.42 -5.64 5.60
N ALA A 63 7.31 -4.45 6.19
CA ALA A 63 7.21 -4.28 7.64
C ALA A 63 5.80 -4.56 8.18
N LEU A 64 4.81 -4.75 7.29
CA LEU A 64 3.48 -5.22 7.62
C LEU A 64 3.52 -6.75 7.72
N GLU A 65 4.10 -7.27 8.81
CA GLU A 65 4.37 -8.71 9.00
C GLU A 65 3.12 -9.59 8.86
N GLY A 66 1.93 -9.04 9.13
CA GLY A 66 0.65 -9.72 9.00
C GLY A 66 -0.01 -9.65 7.62
N LEU A 67 0.59 -8.96 6.64
CA LEU A 67 -0.02 -8.72 5.35
C LEU A 67 -0.11 -10.01 4.52
N GLN A 68 -1.33 -10.33 4.10
CA GLN A 68 -1.69 -11.54 3.35
C GLN A 68 -2.14 -11.21 1.93
N LEU A 69 -2.75 -10.04 1.72
CA LEU A 69 -3.20 -9.59 0.40
C LEU A 69 -2.77 -8.15 0.17
N LEU A 70 -2.14 -7.92 -0.98
CA LEU A 70 -1.79 -6.62 -1.51
C LEU A 70 -2.40 -6.47 -2.90
N ASP A 71 -3.39 -5.59 -3.00
CA ASP A 71 -4.04 -5.25 -4.28
C ASP A 71 -3.62 -3.85 -4.69
N LEU A 72 -2.90 -3.75 -5.80
CA LEU A 72 -2.41 -2.48 -6.34
C LEU A 72 -2.88 -2.35 -7.78
N GLU A 73 -3.95 -1.59 -7.95
CA GLU A 73 -4.50 -1.27 -9.25
C GLU A 73 -3.56 -0.36 -10.06
N ASP A 74 -3.47 -0.63 -11.38
CA ASP A 74 -2.74 0.15 -12.39
C ASP A 74 -1.33 0.63 -11.95
N SER A 75 -0.70 -0.15 -11.08
CA SER A 75 0.60 0.16 -10.49
C SER A 75 1.68 -0.66 -11.20
N GLU A 76 2.66 0.03 -11.79
CA GLU A 76 3.87 -0.66 -12.23
C GLU A 76 4.69 -1.10 -11.02
N LEU A 77 4.65 -2.40 -10.73
CA LEU A 77 5.44 -3.05 -9.68
C LEU A 77 6.90 -3.19 -10.11
N GLN A 78 7.66 -2.10 -10.01
CA GLN A 78 9.11 -2.11 -10.28
C GLN A 78 9.91 -2.17 -8.97
N GLY A 79 10.29 -3.38 -8.55
CA GLY A 79 11.09 -3.56 -7.33
C GLY A 79 10.24 -3.95 -6.13
N ILE A 80 9.58 -5.10 -6.22
CA ILE A 80 8.88 -5.75 -5.10
C ILE A 80 9.79 -6.71 -4.33
N SER A 81 11.12 -6.57 -4.45
CA SER A 81 12.07 -7.50 -3.82
C SER A 81 11.90 -7.52 -2.30
N GLY A 82 11.55 -6.37 -1.70
CA GLY A 82 11.23 -6.24 -0.28
C GLY A 82 10.05 -7.12 0.18
N LEU A 83 9.05 -7.33 -0.68
CA LEU A 83 7.85 -8.12 -0.37
C LEU A 83 8.12 -9.62 -0.26
N SER A 84 9.27 -10.11 -0.75
CA SER A 84 9.67 -11.52 -0.67
C SER A 84 9.74 -12.07 0.77
N LYS A 85 9.80 -11.19 1.77
CA LYS A 85 9.76 -11.55 3.20
C LYS A 85 8.37 -11.98 3.67
N LEU A 86 7.31 -11.61 2.95
CA LEU A 86 5.94 -11.95 3.29
C LEU A 86 5.59 -13.30 2.64
N ALA A 87 5.88 -14.38 3.37
CA ALA A 87 5.83 -15.76 2.85
C ALA A 87 4.44 -16.21 2.33
N SER A 88 3.38 -15.49 2.65
CA SER A 88 2.00 -15.81 2.26
C SER A 88 1.30 -14.64 1.56
N LEU A 89 2.06 -13.72 0.97
CA LEU A 89 1.49 -12.57 0.28
C LEU A 89 0.92 -12.94 -1.08
N GLY A 90 -0.40 -12.77 -1.26
CA GLY A 90 -1.03 -12.65 -2.57
C GLY A 90 -0.87 -11.22 -3.09
N VAL A 91 -0.39 -11.08 -4.32
CA VAL A 91 -0.35 -9.78 -5.02
C VAL A 91 -1.30 -9.85 -6.20
N SER A 92 -2.23 -8.91 -6.30
CA SER A 92 -3.11 -8.73 -7.46
C SER A 92 -2.97 -7.32 -8.02
N SER A 93 -3.27 -7.21 -9.32
CA SER A 93 -3.46 -5.95 -10.00
C SER A 93 -4.75 -6.08 -10.81
N THR A 94 -5.79 -5.38 -10.37
CA THR A 94 -7.06 -5.28 -11.10
C THR A 94 -7.14 -3.91 -11.78
N CYS A 95 -7.80 -3.84 -12.94
CA CYS A 95 -7.91 -2.61 -13.74
C CYS A 95 -9.35 -2.08 -13.57
N CYS A 96 -9.56 -0.80 -13.20
CA CYS A 96 -10.90 -0.17 -13.16
C CYS A 96 -11.50 -0.19 -14.58
N SER A 97 -12.72 -0.72 -14.71
CA SER A 97 -13.49 -0.79 -15.97
C SER A 97 -14.26 0.49 -16.26
#